data_AF-A0A7S1MC10-F1
#
_entry.id   AF-A0A7S1MC10-F1
#
_cell.length_a   1.000
_cell.length_b   1.000
_cell.length_c   1.000
_cell.angle_alpha   90.00
_cell.angle_beta   90.00
_cell.angle_gamma   90.00
#
_symmetry.space_group_name_H-M   'P 1'
#
loop_
_entity.id
_entity.type
_entity.pdbx_description
1 polymer ?
#
loop_
_entity_poly.entity_id
_entity_poly.type
_entity_poly.pdbx_seq_one_letter_code
_entity_poly.pdbx_strand_id
1 'polypeptide(L)'
;TSINFVFHSKGETLTIGPALAFSVVICAVNAYMAGAFLIAICIGFMSICWPFIKLLLLLFAWHSPPSVMGVKTRGYLLRFLDEYGKWSLIDTWLGILALACYRLGWHSTTTDAHFFVDPAPEPPFFVFVLASVLTLVLGHVASGYHRIATEPESPEAKKRIDTAAPTALISHAPRLVGIFLTLGLPVLAFLIIAGAWTASFEMVESGALSTLLLNPGEKVTSYSLIDLGMKMTNGRPGNIGLRMVQVIFFIFSLAIPVALQGVFLILWLLPLKRSTQVVLLDLCQALDAWAAFDVFAVAVTVSHFEFGLFSTFLMHYNNLQQGCALVGEYLHTECFHMECSLTSGFPILAVAALLSYIVPKLALRACHAAFDKEGGDSSTSDSEEETDRLTTCSGCSNDVIDVDEDSAYVSGEETGRMRKALAPSTVPSQSPRTPLVAPSSTPPARSYTPMVAEPIAPPSSARTTKVMPLVAPRQVR
;
A
#
# COMPACT_ATOMS: atom_id res chain seq x y z
N THR A 1 -9.80 -10.58 -13.16
CA THR A 1 -10.85 -11.39 -12.51
C THR A 1 -11.86 -11.80 -13.55
N SER A 2 -12.39 -13.01 -13.49
CA SER A 2 -13.51 -13.46 -14.32
C SER A 2 -14.70 -13.81 -13.43
N ILE A 3 -15.91 -13.60 -13.94
CA ILE A 3 -17.15 -14.06 -13.29
C ILE A 3 -17.75 -15.13 -14.17
N ASN A 4 -17.91 -16.33 -13.60
CA ASN A 4 -18.50 -17.46 -14.28
C ASN A 4 -19.84 -17.80 -13.65
N PHE A 5 -20.80 -18.18 -14.48
CA PHE A 5 -22.05 -18.79 -14.03
C PHE A 5 -21.84 -20.29 -13.93
N VAL A 6 -22.07 -20.85 -12.76
CA VAL A 6 -21.89 -22.28 -12.49
C VAL A 6 -23.24 -22.87 -12.11
N PHE A 7 -23.71 -23.81 -12.92
CA PHE A 7 -24.94 -24.56 -12.68
C PHE A 7 -24.57 -25.97 -12.24
N HIS A 8 -25.03 -26.37 -11.07
CA HIS A 8 -24.92 -27.74 -10.59
C HIS A 8 -26.30 -28.40 -10.57
N SER A 9 -26.45 -29.54 -11.23
CA SER A 9 -27.68 -30.31 -11.23
C SER A 9 -27.36 -31.80 -11.37
N LYS A 10 -27.90 -32.63 -10.46
CA LYS A 10 -27.74 -34.10 -10.50
C LYS A 10 -26.29 -34.60 -10.64
N GLY A 11 -25.34 -33.90 -10.02
CA GLY A 11 -23.91 -34.23 -10.07
C GLY A 11 -23.16 -33.73 -11.31
N GLU A 12 -23.84 -33.12 -12.29
CA GLU A 12 -23.20 -32.44 -13.42
C GLU A 12 -23.00 -30.96 -13.11
N THR A 13 -21.87 -30.42 -13.61
CA THR A 13 -21.52 -29.00 -13.47
C THR A 13 -21.38 -28.38 -14.84
N LEU A 14 -22.21 -27.38 -15.14
CA LEU A 14 -22.11 -26.57 -16.35
C LEU A 14 -21.60 -25.18 -15.98
N THR A 15 -20.45 -24.82 -16.53
CA THR A 15 -19.85 -23.49 -16.34
C THR A 15 -20.04 -22.67 -17.62
N ILE A 16 -20.76 -21.56 -17.53
CA ILE A 16 -20.96 -20.59 -18.61
C ILE A 16 -20.16 -19.33 -18.26
N GLY A 17 -19.14 -19.01 -19.04
CA GLY A 17 -18.32 -17.82 -18.79
C GLY A 17 -17.24 -17.55 -19.84
N PRO A 18 -16.50 -16.43 -19.68
CA PRO A 18 -16.66 -15.42 -18.64
C PRO A 18 -17.82 -14.45 -18.96
N ALA A 19 -18.74 -14.29 -18.00
CA ALA A 19 -19.81 -13.30 -18.09
C ALA A 19 -19.27 -11.87 -18.02
N LEU A 20 -18.25 -11.69 -17.17
CA LEU A 20 -17.51 -10.45 -17.00
C LEU A 20 -16.02 -10.79 -16.87
N ALA A 21 -15.18 -10.11 -17.63
CA ALA A 21 -13.72 -10.20 -17.53
C ALA A 21 -13.16 -8.81 -17.23
N PHE A 22 -12.36 -8.73 -16.18
CA PHE A 22 -11.86 -7.48 -15.64
C PHE A 22 -10.34 -7.41 -15.74
N SER A 23 -9.86 -6.33 -16.36
CA SER A 23 -8.49 -5.83 -16.20
C SER A 23 -8.53 -4.53 -15.40
N VAL A 24 -7.46 -4.23 -14.66
CA VAL A 24 -7.37 -3.01 -13.82
C VAL A 24 -7.62 -1.74 -14.65
N VAL A 25 -7.07 -1.67 -15.86
CA VAL A 25 -7.26 -0.54 -16.78
C VAL A 25 -8.72 -0.41 -17.23
N ILE A 26 -9.34 -1.53 -17.61
CA ILE A 26 -10.76 -1.53 -18.02
C ILE A 26 -11.64 -1.14 -16.83
N CYS A 27 -11.34 -1.62 -15.61
CA CYS A 27 -12.06 -1.23 -14.41
C CYS A 27 -11.98 0.28 -14.15
N ALA A 28 -10.80 0.89 -14.28
CA ALA A 28 -10.63 2.34 -14.10
C ALA A 28 -11.45 3.15 -15.12
N VAL A 29 -11.41 2.75 -16.40
CA VAL A 29 -12.18 3.41 -17.46
C VAL A 29 -13.67 3.22 -17.25
N ASN A 30 -14.12 2.01 -16.91
CA ASN A 30 -15.52 1.72 -16.66
C ASN A 30 -16.04 2.47 -15.44
N ALA A 31 -15.25 2.57 -14.36
CA ALA A 31 -15.61 3.38 -13.20
C ALA A 31 -15.78 4.87 -13.56
N TYR A 32 -14.87 5.41 -14.38
CA TYR A 32 -14.99 6.78 -14.86
C TYR A 32 -16.26 6.99 -15.70
N MET A 33 -16.55 6.08 -16.64
CA MET A 33 -17.74 6.14 -17.48
C MET A 33 -19.04 5.96 -16.68
N ALA A 34 -18.98 5.23 -15.56
CA ALA A 34 -20.08 5.07 -14.62
C ALA A 34 -20.34 6.31 -13.75
N GLY A 35 -19.48 7.33 -13.80
CA GLY A 35 -19.50 8.47 -12.88
C GLY A 35 -18.98 8.15 -11.47
N ALA A 36 -18.41 6.96 -11.27
CA ALA A 36 -17.73 6.55 -10.04
C ALA A 36 -16.29 7.09 -10.03
N PHE A 37 -16.17 8.41 -9.86
CA PHE A 37 -14.90 9.13 -9.99
C PHE A 37 -13.90 8.79 -8.87
N LEU A 38 -14.35 8.57 -7.63
CA LEU A 38 -13.49 8.18 -6.52
C LEU A 38 -12.87 6.79 -6.76
N ILE A 39 -13.67 5.81 -7.19
CA ILE A 39 -13.18 4.48 -7.59
C ILE A 39 -12.21 4.62 -8.77
N ALA A 40 -12.58 5.39 -9.79
CA ALA A 40 -11.73 5.61 -10.97
C ALA A 40 -10.38 6.23 -10.62
N ILE A 41 -10.33 7.19 -9.70
CA ILE A 41 -9.09 7.80 -9.20
C ILE A 41 -8.28 6.79 -8.37
N CYS A 42 -8.93 6.02 -7.49
CA CYS A 42 -8.23 5.01 -6.68
C CYS A 42 -7.56 3.94 -7.57
N ILE A 43 -8.27 3.45 -8.60
CA ILE A 43 -7.72 2.44 -9.50
C ILE A 43 -6.70 3.08 -10.46
N GLY A 44 -7.11 4.15 -11.16
CA GLY A 44 -6.30 4.81 -12.19
C GLY A 44 -5.03 5.45 -11.63
N PHE A 45 -5.16 6.29 -10.60
CA PHE A 45 -4.02 7.02 -10.06
C PHE A 45 -3.23 6.19 -9.05
N MET A 46 -3.88 5.65 -8.00
CA MET A 46 -3.16 4.98 -6.91
C MET A 46 -2.66 3.59 -7.30
N SER A 47 -3.34 2.88 -8.22
CA SER A 47 -2.97 1.50 -8.56
C SER A 47 -2.24 1.37 -9.90
N ILE A 48 -2.59 2.19 -10.91
CA ILE A 48 -1.89 2.19 -12.20
C ILE A 48 -0.74 3.20 -12.21
N CYS A 49 -1.00 4.50 -12.06
CA CYS A 49 0.05 5.52 -12.22
C CYS A 49 1.12 5.48 -11.11
N TRP A 50 0.70 5.33 -9.86
CA TRP A 50 1.58 5.46 -8.70
C TRP A 50 2.74 4.45 -8.66
N PRO A 51 2.56 3.14 -8.93
CA PRO A 51 3.70 2.21 -9.01
C PRO A 51 4.76 2.61 -10.03
N PHE A 52 4.37 3.10 -11.21
CA PHE A 52 5.32 3.56 -12.22
C PHE A 52 6.03 4.84 -11.79
N ILE A 53 5.29 5.82 -11.25
CA ILE A 53 5.87 7.04 -10.68
C ILE A 53 6.88 6.69 -9.59
N LYS A 54 6.51 5.78 -8.67
CA LYS A 54 7.38 5.29 -7.61
C LYS A 54 8.67 4.68 -8.18
N LEU A 55 8.57 3.79 -9.17
CA LEU A 55 9.75 3.16 -9.77
C LEU A 55 10.66 4.18 -10.48
N LEU A 56 10.08 5.16 -11.17
CA LEU A 56 10.85 6.23 -11.81
C LEU A 56 11.56 7.11 -10.78
N LEU A 57 10.88 7.48 -9.70
CA LEU A 57 11.47 8.26 -8.61
C LEU A 57 12.53 7.46 -7.84
N LEU A 58 12.33 6.16 -7.65
CA LEU A 58 13.31 5.26 -7.04
C LEU A 58 14.57 5.16 -7.91
N LEU A 59 14.40 4.97 -9.22
CA LEU A 59 15.50 4.95 -10.18
C LEU A 59 16.26 6.28 -10.21
N PHE A 60 15.53 7.39 -10.20
CA PHE A 60 16.10 8.73 -10.15
C PHE A 60 16.89 8.97 -8.86
N ALA A 61 16.34 8.61 -7.70
CA ALA A 61 17.02 8.73 -6.41
C ALA A 61 18.30 7.89 -6.35
N TRP A 62 18.32 6.72 -7.02
CA TRP A 62 19.46 5.82 -7.07
C TRP A 62 20.60 6.32 -7.96
N HIS A 63 20.27 6.90 -9.11
CA HIS A 63 21.26 7.36 -10.10
C HIS A 63 21.70 8.82 -9.91
N SER A 64 20.96 9.61 -9.12
CA SER A 64 21.28 11.02 -8.94
C SER A 64 22.55 11.21 -8.12
N PRO A 65 23.57 11.91 -8.65
CA PRO A 65 24.76 12.25 -7.88
C PRO A 65 24.42 13.29 -6.79
N PRO A 66 25.27 13.42 -5.74
CA PRO A 66 25.06 14.39 -4.67
C PRO A 66 24.93 15.86 -5.12
N SER A 67 25.43 16.19 -6.30
CA SER A 67 25.32 17.53 -6.89
C SER A 67 23.90 17.86 -7.38
N VAL A 68 23.12 16.84 -7.77
CA VAL A 68 21.73 17.01 -8.23
C VAL A 68 20.77 16.81 -7.06
N MET A 69 21.02 15.78 -6.25
CA MET A 69 20.18 15.44 -5.11
C MET A 69 21.04 15.32 -3.86
N GLY A 70 20.90 16.29 -2.96
CA GLY A 70 21.59 16.26 -1.67
C GLY A 70 21.24 14.99 -0.87
N VAL A 71 22.19 14.52 -0.08
CA VAL A 71 22.09 13.27 0.70
C VAL A 71 20.83 13.24 1.57
N LYS A 72 20.51 14.35 2.24
CA LYS A 72 19.31 14.49 3.08
C LYS A 72 18.02 14.38 2.25
N THR A 73 17.95 15.10 1.12
CA THR A 73 16.79 15.10 0.22
C THR A 73 16.53 13.71 -0.36
N ARG A 74 17.59 12.99 -0.73
CA ARG A 74 17.51 11.59 -1.19
C ARG A 74 16.91 10.69 -0.11
N GLY A 75 17.34 10.84 1.14
CA GLY A 75 16.79 10.07 2.27
C GLY A 75 15.31 10.36 2.50
N TYR A 76 14.89 11.62 2.45
CA TYR A 76 13.46 11.98 2.56
C TYR A 76 12.62 11.38 1.42
N LEU A 77 13.11 11.45 0.18
CA LEU A 77 12.42 10.87 -0.98
C LEU A 77 12.28 9.35 -0.85
N LEU A 78 13.37 8.64 -0.55
CA LEU A 78 13.35 7.18 -0.41
C LEU A 78 12.40 6.72 0.70
N ARG A 79 12.44 7.39 1.86
CA ARG A 79 11.52 7.13 2.97
C ARG A 79 10.06 7.37 2.57
N PHE A 80 9.77 8.46 1.85
CA PHE A 80 8.43 8.74 1.36
C PHE A 80 7.95 7.65 0.37
N LEU A 81 8.79 7.23 -0.57
CA LEU A 81 8.44 6.18 -1.54
C LEU A 81 8.21 4.81 -0.89
N ASP A 82 8.91 4.52 0.21
CA ASP A 82 8.71 3.30 1.00
C ASP A 82 7.37 3.36 1.75
N GLU A 83 7.15 4.42 2.54
CA GLU A 83 5.95 4.59 3.38
C GLU A 83 4.63 4.61 2.58
N TYR A 84 4.61 5.25 1.40
CA TYR A 84 3.39 5.40 0.59
C TYR A 84 3.23 4.30 -0.46
N GLY A 85 4.11 3.30 -0.49
CA GLY A 85 4.02 2.19 -1.44
C GLY A 85 2.73 1.38 -1.30
N LYS A 86 2.27 1.13 -0.06
CA LYS A 86 1.10 0.27 0.21
C LYS A 86 -0.21 0.74 -0.43
N TRP A 87 -0.33 2.04 -0.73
CA TRP A 87 -1.53 2.57 -1.36
C TRP A 87 -1.77 2.07 -2.77
N SER A 88 -0.77 1.47 -3.43
CA SER A 88 -0.98 0.78 -4.71
C SER A 88 -1.81 -0.50 -4.59
N LEU A 89 -2.03 -1.00 -3.37
CA LEU A 89 -2.85 -2.18 -3.12
C LEU A 89 -4.35 -1.85 -3.00
N ILE A 90 -4.77 -0.59 -3.14
CA ILE A 90 -6.18 -0.22 -3.00
C ILE A 90 -7.09 -0.93 -4.01
N ASP A 91 -6.67 -1.09 -5.27
CA ASP A 91 -7.42 -1.87 -6.27
C ASP A 91 -7.51 -3.36 -5.89
N THR A 92 -6.49 -3.91 -5.22
CA THR A 92 -6.57 -5.29 -4.71
C THR A 92 -7.69 -5.42 -3.69
N TRP A 93 -7.87 -4.44 -2.80
CA TRP A 93 -8.94 -4.45 -1.80
C TRP A 93 -10.32 -4.19 -2.40
N LEU A 94 -10.44 -3.26 -3.36
CA LEU A 94 -11.67 -3.06 -4.12
C LEU A 94 -12.05 -4.32 -4.91
N GLY A 95 -11.07 -4.99 -5.51
CA GLY A 95 -11.26 -6.25 -6.21
C GLY A 95 -11.69 -7.38 -5.27
N ILE A 96 -11.14 -7.45 -4.06
CA ILE A 96 -11.56 -8.42 -3.03
C ILE A 96 -12.99 -8.16 -2.56
N LEU A 97 -13.35 -6.90 -2.31
CA LEU A 97 -14.73 -6.53 -2.01
C LEU A 97 -15.63 -6.99 -3.15
N ALA A 98 -15.31 -6.68 -4.40
CA ALA A 98 -16.05 -7.15 -5.57
C ALA A 98 -16.14 -8.70 -5.66
N LEU A 99 -15.07 -9.44 -5.36
CA LEU A 99 -15.09 -10.92 -5.31
C LEU A 99 -16.08 -11.45 -4.28
N ALA A 100 -16.26 -10.76 -3.16
CA ALA A 100 -17.25 -11.13 -2.17
C ALA A 100 -18.67 -10.73 -2.59
N CYS A 101 -18.83 -9.52 -3.12
CA CYS A 101 -20.12 -8.97 -3.54
C CYS A 101 -20.74 -9.77 -4.69
N TYR A 102 -19.97 -10.09 -5.73
CA TYR A 102 -20.50 -10.79 -6.91
C TYR A 102 -20.72 -12.30 -6.70
N ARG A 103 -20.51 -12.80 -5.48
CA ARG A 103 -20.77 -14.19 -5.14
C ARG A 103 -22.25 -14.37 -4.79
N LEU A 104 -23.05 -14.66 -5.81
CA LEU A 104 -24.47 -14.98 -5.64
C LEU A 104 -24.68 -16.49 -5.66
N GLY A 105 -25.60 -16.99 -4.84
CA GLY A 105 -25.94 -18.40 -4.82
C GLY A 105 -27.42 -18.61 -4.61
N TRP A 106 -28.02 -19.47 -5.43
CA TRP A 106 -29.37 -19.96 -5.28
C TRP A 106 -29.37 -21.47 -5.09
N HIS A 107 -30.18 -21.93 -4.15
CA HIS A 107 -30.41 -23.34 -3.90
C HIS A 107 -31.91 -23.64 -4.08
N SER A 108 -32.24 -24.64 -4.89
CA SER A 108 -33.62 -25.10 -5.04
C SER A 108 -34.11 -25.75 -3.76
N THR A 109 -35.28 -25.37 -3.25
CA THR A 109 -35.87 -26.00 -2.05
C THR A 109 -36.43 -27.41 -2.32
N THR A 110 -36.62 -27.76 -3.59
CA THR A 110 -37.34 -28.99 -4.00
C THR A 110 -36.45 -30.00 -4.73
N THR A 111 -35.31 -29.56 -5.27
CA THR A 111 -34.39 -30.38 -6.05
C THR A 111 -32.96 -30.15 -5.61
N ASP A 112 -32.07 -31.11 -5.86
CA ASP A 112 -30.62 -30.94 -5.65
C ASP A 112 -29.99 -30.17 -6.82
N ALA A 113 -30.53 -28.97 -7.07
CA ALA A 113 -30.10 -28.06 -8.10
C ALA A 113 -29.63 -26.75 -7.46
N HIS A 114 -28.44 -26.31 -7.85
CA HIS A 114 -27.79 -25.13 -7.32
C HIS A 114 -27.29 -24.27 -8.46
N PHE A 115 -27.44 -22.96 -8.34
CA PHE A 115 -26.91 -21.99 -9.28
C PHE A 115 -26.03 -20.99 -8.55
N PHE A 116 -24.79 -20.83 -9.00
CA PHE A 116 -23.85 -19.89 -8.40
C PHE A 116 -23.30 -18.95 -9.46
N VAL A 117 -23.21 -17.68 -9.09
CA VAL A 117 -22.36 -16.71 -9.76
C VAL A 117 -21.05 -16.72 -8.99
N ASP A 118 -20.02 -17.33 -9.58
CA ASP A 118 -18.75 -17.55 -8.89
C ASP A 118 -17.64 -16.66 -9.48
N PRO A 119 -17.26 -15.58 -8.78
CA PRO A 119 -16.15 -14.75 -9.20
C PRO A 119 -14.82 -15.43 -8.84
N ALA A 120 -13.92 -15.50 -9.80
CA ALA A 120 -12.60 -16.12 -9.66
C ALA A 120 -11.47 -15.14 -10.06
N PRO A 121 -10.40 -15.05 -9.25
CA PRO A 121 -9.23 -14.27 -9.61
C PRO A 121 -8.51 -14.91 -10.79
N GLU A 122 -8.13 -14.09 -11.76
CA GLU A 122 -7.41 -14.53 -12.96
C GLU A 122 -5.89 -14.27 -12.80
N PRO A 123 -5.01 -14.97 -13.52
CA PRO A 123 -3.55 -14.78 -13.43
C PRO A 123 -3.06 -13.32 -13.44
N PRO A 124 -3.61 -12.39 -14.24
CA PRO A 124 -3.20 -10.98 -14.23
C PRO A 124 -3.36 -10.29 -12.86
N PHE A 125 -4.33 -10.70 -12.04
CA PHE A 125 -4.49 -10.17 -10.69
C PHE A 125 -3.26 -10.51 -9.82
N PHE A 126 -2.78 -11.75 -9.88
CA PHE A 126 -1.62 -12.18 -9.10
C PHE A 126 -0.32 -11.53 -9.60
N VAL A 127 -0.17 -11.35 -10.91
CA VAL A 127 0.96 -10.61 -11.48
C VAL A 127 0.96 -9.17 -10.98
N PHE A 128 -0.20 -8.51 -10.92
CA PHE A 128 -0.34 -7.16 -10.39
C PHE A 128 0.04 -7.07 -8.90
N VAL A 129 -0.48 -7.97 -8.07
CA VAL A 129 -0.14 -8.00 -6.63
C VAL A 129 1.34 -8.29 -6.44
N LEU A 130 1.92 -9.26 -7.15
CA LEU A 130 3.34 -9.58 -7.09
C LEU A 130 4.21 -8.38 -7.49
N ALA A 131 3.86 -7.70 -8.58
CA ALA A 131 4.56 -6.49 -9.00
C ALA A 131 4.51 -5.42 -7.91
N SER A 132 3.33 -5.19 -7.31
CA SER A 132 3.17 -4.24 -6.21
C SER A 132 4.06 -4.60 -5.02
N VAL A 133 4.05 -5.86 -4.58
CA VAL A 133 4.92 -6.35 -3.49
C VAL A 133 6.40 -6.17 -3.82
N LEU A 134 6.83 -6.50 -5.05
CA LEU A 134 8.20 -6.27 -5.49
C LEU A 134 8.59 -4.79 -5.41
N THR A 135 7.69 -3.86 -5.75
CA THR A 135 7.97 -2.42 -5.60
C THR A 135 8.08 -1.98 -4.14
N LEU A 136 7.38 -2.63 -3.21
CA LEU A 136 7.53 -2.41 -1.77
C LEU A 136 8.92 -2.87 -1.31
N VAL A 137 9.31 -4.09 -1.68
CA VAL A 137 10.63 -4.66 -1.35
C VAL A 137 11.76 -3.78 -1.90
N LEU A 138 11.66 -3.34 -3.15
CA LEU A 138 12.68 -2.47 -3.76
C LEU A 138 12.79 -1.11 -3.06
N GLY A 139 11.67 -0.52 -2.63
CA GLY A 139 11.66 0.73 -1.85
C GLY A 139 12.41 0.57 -0.53
N HIS A 140 12.15 -0.53 0.18
CA HIS A 140 12.79 -0.82 1.46
C HIS A 140 14.29 -1.10 1.31
N VAL A 141 14.67 -1.92 0.32
CA VAL A 141 16.08 -2.22 0.00
C VAL A 141 16.85 -0.95 -0.35
N ALA A 142 16.28 -0.08 -1.19
CA ALA A 142 16.93 1.18 -1.57
C ALA A 142 17.13 2.11 -0.36
N SER A 143 16.11 2.21 0.51
CA SER A 143 16.18 3.00 1.74
C SER A 143 17.25 2.44 2.70
N GLY A 144 17.33 1.12 2.86
CA GLY A 144 18.34 0.46 3.69
C GLY A 144 19.77 0.70 3.20
N TYR A 145 20.03 0.52 1.90
CA TYR A 145 21.35 0.82 1.33
C TYR A 145 21.72 2.29 1.46
N HIS A 146 20.76 3.20 1.27
CA HIS A 146 21.01 4.62 1.46
C HIS A 146 21.43 4.93 2.90
N ARG A 147 20.74 4.37 3.90
CA ARG A 147 21.08 4.56 5.32
C ARG A 147 22.49 4.05 5.64
N ILE A 148 22.80 2.80 5.25
CA ILE A 148 24.12 2.20 5.45
C ILE A 148 25.23 3.07 4.83
N ALA A 149 24.99 3.62 3.63
CA ALA A 149 25.97 4.47 2.96
C ALA A 149 26.16 5.85 3.61
N THR A 150 25.23 6.28 4.47
CA THR A 150 25.27 7.60 5.13
C THR A 150 25.70 7.53 6.59
N GLU A 151 25.67 6.36 7.22
CA GLU A 151 26.10 6.18 8.60
C GLU A 151 27.64 6.25 8.68
N PRO A 152 28.22 7.23 9.38
CA PRO A 152 29.66 7.29 9.58
C PRO A 152 30.08 6.21 10.60
N GLU A 153 30.50 5.04 10.13
CA GLU A 153 31.08 4.03 11.02
C GLU A 153 32.51 4.41 11.43
N SER A 154 32.68 4.98 12.63
CA SER A 154 33.98 4.89 13.32
C SER A 154 34.12 3.47 13.88
N PRO A 155 35.16 2.70 13.50
CA PRO A 155 35.35 1.33 13.99
C PRO A 155 35.51 1.28 15.52
N GLU A 156 36.01 2.34 16.13
CA GLU A 156 36.14 2.46 17.59
C GLU A 156 34.78 2.69 18.27
N ALA A 157 33.92 3.53 17.67
CA ALA A 157 32.56 3.74 18.16
C ALA A 157 31.73 2.45 18.10
N LYS A 158 31.86 1.68 17.01
CA LYS A 158 31.19 0.38 16.84
C LYS A 158 31.62 -0.62 17.91
N LYS A 159 32.92 -0.71 18.20
CA LYS A 159 33.46 -1.63 19.22
C LYS A 159 33.00 -1.28 20.64
N ARG A 160 32.93 0.02 20.99
CA ARG A 160 32.43 0.47 22.31
C ARG A 160 30.94 0.17 22.48
N ILE A 161 30.15 0.44 21.44
CA ILE A 161 28.70 0.18 21.42
C ILE A 161 28.40 -1.30 21.67
N ASP A 162 29.16 -2.21 21.06
CA ASP A 162 28.92 -3.66 21.22
C ASP A 162 29.27 -4.20 22.62
N THR A 163 30.08 -3.46 23.39
CA THR A 163 30.47 -3.84 24.77
C THR A 163 29.58 -3.26 25.86
N ALA A 164 28.69 -2.30 25.54
CA ALA A 164 27.79 -1.70 26.50
C ALA A 164 26.71 -2.68 26.99
N ALA A 165 26.28 -2.52 28.25
CA ALA A 165 25.20 -3.33 28.80
C ALA A 165 23.87 -3.03 28.07
N PRO A 166 23.04 -4.05 27.76
CA PRO A 166 21.80 -3.83 27.03
C PRO A 166 20.81 -3.02 27.89
N THR A 167 20.32 -1.92 27.31
CA THR A 167 19.30 -1.03 27.91
C THR A 167 18.03 -1.04 27.08
N ALA A 168 16.89 -0.83 27.74
CA ALA A 168 15.60 -0.72 27.06
C ALA A 168 15.39 0.71 26.55
N LEU A 169 14.84 0.91 25.34
CA LEU A 169 14.68 2.26 24.77
C LEU A 169 13.80 3.18 25.65
N ILE A 170 12.86 2.60 26.40
CA ILE A 170 11.99 3.36 27.32
C ILE A 170 12.79 4.14 28.38
N SER A 171 13.99 3.70 28.78
CA SER A 171 14.80 4.42 29.79
C SER A 171 15.33 5.76 29.30
N HIS A 172 15.52 5.90 27.99
CA HIS A 172 16.03 7.12 27.35
C HIS A 172 14.91 8.07 26.89
N ALA A 173 13.65 7.64 26.99
CA ALA A 173 12.49 8.39 26.54
C ALA A 173 11.90 9.29 27.65
N PRO A 174 11.29 10.43 27.31
CA PRO A 174 10.51 11.22 28.27
C PRO A 174 9.39 10.37 28.89
N ARG A 175 9.17 10.49 30.20
CA ARG A 175 8.19 9.65 30.94
C ARG A 175 6.80 9.61 30.32
N LEU A 176 6.29 10.75 29.82
CA LEU A 176 4.98 10.82 29.17
C LEU A 176 4.93 10.03 27.86
N VAL A 177 5.98 10.10 27.04
CA VAL A 177 6.11 9.33 25.80
C VAL A 177 6.23 7.83 26.12
N GLY A 178 7.01 7.50 27.16
CA GLY A 178 7.10 6.16 27.73
C GLY A 178 5.74 5.56 28.06
N ILE A 179 4.95 6.26 28.87
CA ILE A 179 3.61 5.80 29.26
C ILE A 179 2.68 5.69 28.05
N PHE A 180 2.69 6.71 27.17
CA PHE A 180 1.84 6.73 25.98
C PHE A 180 2.11 5.56 25.05
N LEU A 181 3.36 5.22 24.76
CA LEU A 181 3.69 4.11 23.86
C LEU A 181 3.45 2.75 24.51
N THR A 182 3.82 2.58 25.78
CA THR A 182 3.63 1.32 26.51
C THR A 182 2.16 0.94 26.65
N LEU A 183 1.26 1.91 26.85
CA LEU A 183 -0.18 1.67 26.92
C LEU A 183 -0.87 1.77 25.56
N GLY A 184 -0.38 2.65 24.68
CA GLY A 184 -0.99 2.93 23.38
C GLY A 184 -0.82 1.80 22.37
N LEU A 185 0.35 1.15 22.31
CA LEU A 185 0.61 0.05 21.37
C LEU A 185 -0.28 -1.18 21.63
N PRO A 186 -0.46 -1.67 22.88
CA PRO A 186 -1.38 -2.78 23.16
C PRO A 186 -2.85 -2.41 22.91
N VAL A 187 -3.26 -1.18 23.28
CA VAL A 187 -4.62 -0.69 23.00
C VAL A 187 -4.88 -0.63 21.49
N LEU A 188 -3.89 -0.18 20.71
CA LEU A 188 -3.99 -0.18 19.25
C LEU A 188 -4.09 -1.60 18.68
N ALA A 189 -3.26 -2.54 19.15
CA ALA A 189 -3.35 -3.93 18.73
C ALA A 189 -4.75 -4.52 19.03
N PHE A 190 -5.29 -4.23 20.22
CA PHE A 190 -6.65 -4.61 20.59
C PHE A 190 -7.70 -3.97 19.68
N LEU A 191 -7.58 -2.68 19.37
CA LEU A 191 -8.51 -1.98 18.48
C LEU A 191 -8.47 -2.52 17.04
N ILE A 192 -7.29 -2.88 16.51
CA ILE A 192 -7.16 -3.52 15.19
C ILE A 192 -7.89 -4.87 15.19
N ILE A 193 -7.67 -5.69 16.22
CA ILE A 193 -8.34 -7.00 16.37
C ILE A 193 -9.86 -6.80 16.52
N ALA A 194 -10.30 -5.91 17.42
CA ALA A 194 -11.73 -5.64 17.62
C ALA A 194 -12.40 -5.11 16.34
N GLY A 195 -11.75 -4.18 15.62
CA GLY A 195 -12.22 -3.66 14.35
C GLY A 195 -12.28 -4.73 13.26
N ALA A 196 -11.33 -5.68 13.25
CA ALA A 196 -11.33 -6.78 12.28
C ALA A 196 -12.48 -7.78 12.50
N TRP A 197 -12.90 -7.99 13.76
CA TRP A 197 -14.01 -8.90 14.12
C TRP A 197 -15.38 -8.24 14.09
N THR A 198 -15.45 -6.91 14.17
CA THR A 198 -16.72 -6.20 14.19
C THR A 198 -17.25 -6.04 12.76
N ALA A 199 -18.50 -6.45 12.54
CA ALA A 199 -19.18 -6.22 11.26
C ALA A 199 -19.22 -4.71 10.97
N SER A 200 -18.56 -4.29 9.89
CA SER A 200 -18.28 -2.87 9.59
C SER A 200 -19.02 -2.37 8.36
N PHE A 201 -19.43 -3.25 7.46
CA PHE A 201 -20.22 -2.90 6.29
C PHE A 201 -21.14 -4.06 5.94
N GLU A 202 -22.18 -3.77 5.18
CA GLU A 202 -23.10 -4.73 4.62
C GLU A 202 -23.24 -4.52 3.12
N MET A 203 -23.41 -5.63 2.40
CA MET A 203 -23.73 -5.60 0.98
C MET A 203 -25.22 -5.86 0.84
N VAL A 204 -25.91 -4.93 0.19
CA VAL A 204 -27.33 -5.00 -0.09
C VAL A 204 -27.49 -5.33 -1.57
N GLU A 205 -28.14 -6.46 -1.84
CA GLU A 205 -28.37 -6.98 -3.18
C GLU A 205 -29.83 -6.76 -3.57
N SER A 206 -30.05 -6.05 -4.68
CA SER A 206 -31.38 -5.69 -5.19
C SER A 206 -31.50 -5.96 -6.70
N GLY A 207 -32.71 -5.82 -7.24
CA GLY A 207 -33.05 -6.19 -8.61
C GLY A 207 -33.77 -7.53 -8.79
N ALA A 208 -34.09 -7.85 -10.04
CA ALA A 208 -34.82 -9.06 -10.42
C ALA A 208 -34.00 -10.32 -10.18
N LEU A 209 -32.70 -10.28 -10.50
CA LEU A 209 -31.82 -11.43 -10.35
C LEU A 209 -31.66 -11.82 -8.87
N SER A 210 -31.44 -10.85 -7.98
CA SER A 210 -31.38 -11.11 -6.53
C SER A 210 -32.72 -11.58 -5.98
N THR A 211 -33.84 -11.07 -6.48
CA THR A 211 -35.18 -11.53 -6.04
C THR A 211 -35.49 -12.95 -6.51
N LEU A 212 -34.94 -13.37 -7.65
CA LEU A 212 -35.10 -14.74 -8.16
C LEU A 212 -34.13 -15.72 -7.50
N LEU A 213 -32.91 -15.27 -7.18
CA LEU A 213 -31.83 -16.12 -6.68
C LEU A 213 -31.68 -16.15 -5.16
N LEU A 214 -32.19 -15.17 -4.43
CA LEU A 214 -31.94 -15.04 -2.99
C LEU A 214 -33.23 -15.07 -2.21
N ASN A 215 -33.19 -15.71 -1.05
CA ASN A 215 -34.26 -15.60 -0.08
C ASN A 215 -34.29 -14.17 0.52
N PRO A 216 -35.44 -13.69 1.04
CA PRO A 216 -35.55 -12.34 1.61
C PRO A 216 -34.49 -12.01 2.68
N GLY A 217 -34.06 -13.01 3.46
CA GLY A 217 -33.03 -12.86 4.49
C GLY A 217 -31.58 -12.91 3.99
N GLU A 218 -31.35 -13.28 2.72
CA GLU A 218 -30.01 -13.37 2.12
C GLU A 218 -29.64 -12.13 1.30
N LYS A 219 -30.60 -11.20 1.10
CA LYS A 219 -30.41 -9.95 0.36
C LYS A 219 -29.47 -8.95 1.05
N VAL A 220 -29.25 -9.11 2.35
CA VAL A 220 -28.37 -8.25 3.14
C VAL A 220 -27.35 -9.12 3.82
N THR A 221 -26.08 -8.94 3.45
CA THR A 221 -24.97 -9.69 4.05
C THR A 221 -24.01 -8.76 4.75
N SER A 222 -23.92 -8.86 6.07
CA SER A 222 -22.94 -8.10 6.85
C SER A 222 -21.57 -8.76 6.81
N TYR A 223 -20.53 -7.94 6.83
CA TYR A 223 -19.13 -8.33 6.76
C TYR A 223 -18.29 -7.57 7.79
N SER A 224 -17.52 -8.33 8.58
CA SER A 224 -16.28 -7.88 9.19
C SER A 224 -15.09 -8.17 8.27
N LEU A 225 -13.89 -7.72 8.63
CA LEU A 225 -12.66 -8.10 7.92
C LEU A 225 -12.49 -9.63 7.94
N ILE A 226 -12.71 -10.25 9.10
CA ILE A 226 -12.62 -11.71 9.23
C ILE A 226 -13.66 -12.42 8.38
N ASP A 227 -14.93 -11.98 8.42
CA ASP A 227 -16.00 -12.62 7.66
C ASP A 227 -15.75 -12.52 6.15
N LEU A 228 -15.30 -11.36 5.67
CA LEU A 228 -14.92 -11.16 4.27
C LEU A 228 -13.82 -12.14 3.86
N GLY A 229 -12.75 -12.22 4.67
CA GLY A 229 -11.64 -13.14 4.50
C GLY A 229 -12.08 -14.61 4.44
N MET A 230 -12.95 -15.04 5.35
CA MET A 230 -13.40 -16.44 5.45
C MET A 230 -14.42 -16.82 4.39
N LYS A 231 -15.36 -15.93 4.07
CA LYS A 231 -16.40 -16.16 3.05
C LYS A 231 -15.80 -16.27 1.64
N MET A 232 -14.61 -15.72 1.38
CA MET A 232 -13.93 -15.91 0.08
C MET A 232 -13.66 -17.38 -0.26
N THR A 233 -13.26 -18.22 0.68
CA THR A 233 -12.91 -19.63 0.37
C THR A 233 -13.97 -20.65 0.81
N ASN A 234 -14.97 -20.22 1.59
CA ASN A 234 -16.04 -21.09 2.05
C ASN A 234 -16.77 -21.77 0.88
N GLY A 235 -16.94 -23.09 0.93
CA GLY A 235 -17.55 -23.89 -0.15
C GLY A 235 -16.67 -24.14 -1.38
N ARG A 236 -15.40 -23.68 -1.39
CA ARG A 236 -14.50 -23.79 -2.56
C ARG A 236 -13.11 -24.34 -2.21
N PRO A 237 -13.01 -25.56 -1.61
CA PRO A 237 -11.73 -26.05 -1.09
C PRO A 237 -10.66 -26.29 -2.16
N GLY A 238 -11.01 -26.43 -3.45
CA GLY A 238 -10.04 -26.65 -4.54
C GLY A 238 -9.50 -25.40 -5.23
N ASN A 239 -10.07 -24.21 -4.99
CA ASN A 239 -9.67 -23.02 -5.73
C ASN A 239 -8.43 -22.36 -5.08
N ILE A 240 -7.25 -22.72 -5.60
CA ILE A 240 -5.95 -22.22 -5.13
C ILE A 240 -5.89 -20.70 -5.24
N GLY A 241 -6.44 -20.11 -6.30
CA GLY A 241 -6.44 -18.66 -6.51
C GLY A 241 -7.13 -17.92 -5.37
N LEU A 242 -8.32 -18.37 -4.96
CA LEU A 242 -9.04 -17.76 -3.84
C LEU A 242 -8.33 -17.93 -2.50
N ARG A 243 -7.71 -19.09 -2.27
CA ARG A 243 -6.87 -19.31 -1.07
C ARG A 243 -5.68 -18.35 -1.04
N MET A 244 -5.02 -18.12 -2.18
CA MET A 244 -3.93 -17.14 -2.28
C MET A 244 -4.43 -15.72 -1.99
N VAL A 245 -5.57 -15.32 -2.56
CA VAL A 245 -6.21 -14.01 -2.27
C VAL A 245 -6.50 -13.87 -0.77
N GLN A 246 -7.08 -14.89 -0.15
CA GLN A 246 -7.38 -14.92 1.28
C GLN A 246 -6.11 -14.76 2.14
N VAL A 247 -5.03 -15.46 1.80
CA VAL A 247 -3.75 -15.37 2.50
C VAL A 247 -3.16 -13.96 2.37
N ILE A 248 -3.11 -13.42 1.15
CA ILE A 248 -2.62 -12.05 0.89
C ILE A 248 -3.45 -11.04 1.71
N PHE A 249 -4.77 -11.18 1.68
CA PHE A 249 -5.69 -10.31 2.41
C PHE A 249 -5.42 -10.29 3.92
N PHE A 250 -5.32 -11.46 4.56
CA PHE A 250 -5.06 -11.54 5.99
C PHE A 250 -3.64 -11.11 6.37
N ILE A 251 -2.63 -11.41 5.56
CA ILE A 251 -1.25 -10.99 5.82
C ILE A 251 -1.16 -9.47 5.88
N PHE A 252 -1.61 -8.77 4.83
CA PHE A 252 -1.44 -7.32 4.71
C PHE A 252 -2.43 -6.53 5.57
N SER A 253 -3.66 -7.02 5.75
CA SER A 253 -4.71 -6.29 6.48
C SER A 253 -4.76 -6.60 7.97
N LEU A 254 -4.17 -7.71 8.44
CA LEU A 254 -4.27 -8.09 9.86
C LEU A 254 -2.93 -8.54 10.47
N ALA A 255 -2.27 -9.53 9.88
CA ALA A 255 -1.08 -10.13 10.49
C ALA A 255 0.08 -9.14 10.61
N ILE A 256 0.40 -8.41 9.54
CA ILE A 256 1.47 -7.39 9.52
C ILE A 256 1.15 -6.22 10.47
N PRO A 257 -0.03 -5.57 10.43
CA PRO A 257 -0.39 -4.51 11.37
C PRO A 257 -0.30 -4.90 12.86
N VAL A 258 -0.71 -6.13 13.20
CA VAL A 258 -0.62 -6.65 14.58
C VAL A 258 0.81 -7.00 14.95
N ALA A 259 1.55 -7.66 14.05
CA ALA A 259 2.96 -7.98 14.25
C ALA A 259 3.79 -6.71 14.48
N LEU A 260 3.52 -5.63 13.73
CA LEU A 260 4.15 -4.33 13.92
C LEU A 260 4.04 -3.82 15.36
N GLN A 261 2.85 -3.91 15.97
CA GLN A 261 2.67 -3.50 17.38
C GLN A 261 3.50 -4.38 18.34
N GLY A 262 3.54 -5.68 18.08
CA GLY A 262 4.34 -6.63 18.86
C GLY A 262 5.84 -6.34 18.77
N VAL A 263 6.35 -6.08 17.57
CA VAL A 263 7.77 -5.75 17.35
C VAL A 263 8.12 -4.41 18.01
N PHE A 264 7.25 -3.40 17.93
CA PHE A 264 7.46 -2.15 18.69
C PHE A 264 7.50 -2.37 20.19
N LEU A 265 6.61 -3.18 20.76
CA LEU A 265 6.60 -3.47 22.19
C LEU A 265 7.88 -4.18 22.62
N ILE A 266 8.35 -5.14 21.83
CA ILE A 266 9.63 -5.83 22.06
C ILE A 266 10.79 -4.84 22.05
N LEU A 267 10.86 -4.00 21.01
CA LEU A 267 11.90 -2.98 20.87
C LEU A 267 11.85 -1.95 22.01
N TRP A 268 10.66 -1.58 22.47
CA TRP A 268 10.46 -0.54 23.47
C TRP A 268 10.75 -1.01 24.90
N LEU A 269 10.32 -2.22 25.25
CA LEU A 269 10.31 -2.72 26.63
C LEU A 269 11.51 -3.61 26.99
N LEU A 270 12.07 -4.36 26.03
CA LEU A 270 13.13 -5.29 26.34
C LEU A 270 14.52 -4.61 26.29
N PRO A 271 15.42 -4.93 27.23
CA PRO A 271 16.82 -4.52 27.14
C PRO A 271 17.51 -5.35 26.06
N LEU A 272 17.65 -4.77 24.87
CA LEU A 272 18.22 -5.43 23.70
C LEU A 272 19.60 -4.88 23.38
N LYS A 273 20.43 -5.69 22.73
CA LYS A 273 21.71 -5.22 22.18
C LYS A 273 21.46 -4.22 21.06
N ARG A 274 22.34 -3.22 20.92
CA ARG A 274 22.23 -2.16 19.91
C ARG A 274 22.08 -2.70 18.48
N SER A 275 22.87 -3.70 18.11
CA SER A 275 22.75 -4.36 16.79
C SER A 275 21.35 -4.95 16.55
N THR A 276 20.75 -5.55 17.58
CA THR A 276 19.39 -6.08 17.52
C THR A 276 18.34 -4.97 17.46
N GLN A 277 18.53 -3.87 18.21
CA GLN A 277 17.64 -2.72 18.16
C GLN A 277 17.58 -2.09 16.76
N VAL A 278 18.73 -1.94 16.09
CA VAL A 278 18.78 -1.43 14.70
C VAL A 278 18.01 -2.34 13.75
N VAL A 279 18.24 -3.65 13.81
CA VAL A 279 17.53 -4.63 12.97
C VAL A 279 16.02 -4.62 13.23
N LEU A 280 15.60 -4.55 14.49
CA LEU A 280 14.18 -4.47 14.85
C LEU A 280 13.54 -3.15 14.43
N LEU A 281 14.27 -2.04 14.52
CA LEU A 281 13.80 -0.72 14.07
C LEU A 281 13.61 -0.71 12.55
N ASP A 282 14.52 -1.33 11.81
CA ASP A 282 14.41 -1.51 10.36
C ASP A 282 13.24 -2.43 10.00
N LEU A 283 13.05 -3.51 10.75
CA LEU A 283 11.89 -4.40 10.60
C LEU A 283 10.58 -3.66 10.87
N CYS A 284 10.51 -2.81 11.91
CA CYS A 284 9.34 -1.96 12.16
C CYS A 284 9.05 -1.01 10.99
N GLN A 285 10.08 -0.43 10.37
CA GLN A 285 9.91 0.41 9.18
C GLN A 285 9.33 -0.39 8.01
N ALA A 286 9.85 -1.60 7.76
CA ALA A 286 9.33 -2.49 6.71
C ALA A 286 7.85 -2.86 6.97
N LEU A 287 7.55 -3.29 8.19
CA LEU A 287 6.20 -3.69 8.58
C LEU A 287 5.21 -2.52 8.53
N ASP A 288 5.60 -1.30 8.92
CA ASP A 288 4.77 -0.09 8.79
C ASP A 288 4.47 0.27 7.33
N ALA A 289 5.49 0.15 6.47
CA ALA A 289 5.34 0.36 5.03
C ALA A 289 4.41 -0.67 4.36
N TRP A 290 4.25 -1.86 4.96
CA TRP A 290 3.42 -2.95 4.41
C TRP A 290 2.06 -3.09 5.09
N ALA A 291 1.87 -2.55 6.29
CA ALA A 291 0.61 -2.63 7.03
C ALA A 291 -0.50 -1.88 6.26
N ALA A 292 -1.46 -2.63 5.70
CA ALA A 292 -2.49 -2.10 4.79
C ALA A 292 -3.92 -2.15 5.37
N PHE A 293 -4.04 -2.13 6.70
CA PHE A 293 -5.33 -2.09 7.40
C PHE A 293 -6.08 -0.77 7.15
N ASP A 294 -5.33 0.35 7.07
CA ASP A 294 -5.82 1.66 6.66
C ASP A 294 -6.31 1.67 5.20
N VAL A 295 -5.56 1.04 4.29
CA VAL A 295 -5.97 0.88 2.89
C VAL A 295 -7.28 0.10 2.79
N PHE A 296 -7.49 -0.91 3.64
CA PHE A 296 -8.75 -1.67 3.69
C PHE A 296 -9.92 -0.80 4.14
N ALA A 297 -9.76 -0.04 5.24
CA ALA A 297 -10.81 0.87 5.71
C ALA A 297 -11.17 1.93 4.66
N VAL A 298 -10.18 2.47 3.93
CA VAL A 298 -10.41 3.39 2.81
C VAL A 298 -11.14 2.69 1.66
N ALA A 299 -10.77 1.47 1.30
CA ALA A 299 -11.48 0.72 0.26
C ALA A 299 -12.96 0.51 0.60
N VAL A 300 -13.28 0.12 1.84
CA VAL A 300 -14.67 0.01 2.32
C VAL A 300 -15.40 1.36 2.23
N THR A 301 -14.74 2.45 2.63
CA THR A 301 -15.30 3.81 2.55
C THR A 301 -15.60 4.22 1.11
N VAL A 302 -14.66 3.98 0.19
CA VAL A 302 -14.82 4.28 -1.23
C VAL A 302 -15.95 3.44 -1.84
N SER A 303 -16.03 2.15 -1.49
CA SER A 303 -17.10 1.27 -1.93
C SER A 303 -18.47 1.74 -1.42
N HIS A 304 -18.57 2.26 -0.20
CA HIS A 304 -19.84 2.79 0.30
C HIS A 304 -20.40 3.91 -0.59
N PHE A 305 -19.55 4.82 -1.07
CA PHE A 305 -20.01 5.97 -1.85
C PHE A 305 -20.34 5.66 -3.30
N GLU A 306 -19.58 4.78 -3.96
CA GLU A 306 -19.66 4.68 -5.43
C GLU A 306 -19.83 3.25 -5.97
N PHE A 307 -19.84 2.22 -5.12
CA PHE A 307 -19.95 0.85 -5.61
C PHE A 307 -21.29 0.59 -6.32
N GLY A 308 -22.38 1.23 -5.87
CA GLY A 308 -23.69 1.16 -6.55
C GLY A 308 -23.66 1.68 -7.98
N LEU A 309 -23.02 2.83 -8.21
CA LEU A 309 -22.87 3.40 -9.56
C LEU A 309 -22.07 2.47 -10.47
N PHE A 310 -20.95 1.96 -9.94
CA PHE A 310 -20.08 1.06 -10.68
C PHE A 310 -20.77 -0.28 -11.00
N SER A 311 -21.49 -0.86 -10.04
CA SER A 311 -22.17 -2.16 -10.22
C SER A 311 -23.27 -2.07 -11.28
N THR A 312 -24.09 -1.01 -11.25
CA THR A 312 -25.12 -0.76 -12.27
C THR A 312 -24.51 -0.63 -13.67
N PHE A 313 -23.42 0.12 -13.81
CA PHE A 313 -22.77 0.28 -15.11
C PHE A 313 -22.27 -1.05 -15.67
N LEU A 314 -21.62 -1.88 -14.84
CA LEU A 314 -21.08 -3.17 -15.27
C LEU A 314 -22.14 -4.13 -15.80
N MET A 315 -23.35 -4.08 -15.24
CA MET A 315 -24.48 -4.91 -15.69
C MET A 315 -25.05 -4.46 -17.03
N HIS A 316 -24.98 -3.17 -17.36
CA HIS A 316 -25.59 -2.60 -18.57
C HIS A 316 -24.64 -2.46 -19.76
N TYR A 317 -23.33 -2.58 -19.58
CA TYR A 317 -22.34 -2.31 -20.64
C TYR A 317 -21.57 -3.53 -21.18
N ASN A 318 -21.78 -4.72 -20.62
CA ASN A 318 -21.04 -5.93 -21.00
C ASN A 318 -21.96 -7.00 -21.62
N ASN A 319 -21.47 -8.25 -21.71
CA ASN A 319 -22.20 -9.41 -22.21
C ASN A 319 -23.55 -9.68 -21.51
N LEU A 320 -23.81 -9.03 -20.38
CA LEU A 320 -25.07 -9.10 -19.63
C LEU A 320 -26.13 -8.09 -20.10
N GLN A 321 -25.75 -7.11 -20.92
CA GLN A 321 -26.64 -6.03 -21.36
C GLN A 321 -27.91 -6.56 -22.02
N GLN A 322 -27.79 -7.54 -22.93
CA GLN A 322 -28.95 -8.08 -23.64
C GLN A 322 -29.93 -8.77 -22.69
N GLY A 323 -29.41 -9.58 -21.75
CA GLY A 323 -30.24 -10.24 -20.74
C GLY A 323 -30.90 -9.24 -19.80
N CYS A 324 -30.14 -8.24 -19.35
CA CYS A 324 -30.66 -7.21 -18.46
C CYS A 324 -31.66 -6.25 -19.14
N ALA A 325 -31.48 -5.96 -20.44
CA ALA A 325 -32.45 -5.19 -21.22
C ALA A 325 -33.79 -5.93 -21.34
N LEU A 326 -33.75 -7.24 -21.58
CA LEU A 326 -34.92 -8.11 -21.59
C LEU A 326 -35.62 -8.10 -20.21
N VAL A 327 -34.86 -8.26 -19.13
CA VAL A 327 -35.41 -8.18 -17.77
C VAL A 327 -36.06 -6.82 -17.50
N GLY A 328 -35.43 -5.72 -17.90
CA GLY A 328 -35.97 -4.38 -17.74
C GLY A 328 -37.25 -4.13 -18.54
N GLU A 329 -37.33 -4.63 -19.77
CA GLU A 329 -38.49 -4.47 -20.65
C GLU A 329 -39.70 -5.26 -20.13
N TYR A 330 -39.51 -6.51 -19.69
CA TYR A 330 -40.62 -7.38 -19.30
C TYR A 330 -41.02 -7.28 -17.82
N LEU A 331 -40.07 -7.05 -16.92
CA LEU A 331 -40.32 -7.02 -15.47
C LEU A 331 -40.42 -5.60 -14.90
N HIS A 332 -40.03 -4.57 -15.68
CA HIS A 332 -39.99 -3.17 -15.22
C HIS A 332 -39.19 -2.98 -13.91
N THR A 333 -38.15 -3.80 -13.72
CA THR A 333 -37.26 -3.77 -12.55
C THR A 333 -35.81 -3.80 -12.99
N GLU A 334 -34.90 -3.28 -12.18
CA GLU A 334 -33.47 -3.38 -12.43
C GLU A 334 -33.01 -4.84 -12.45
N CYS A 335 -32.10 -5.17 -13.36
CA CYS A 335 -31.61 -6.53 -13.54
C CYS A 335 -30.88 -7.03 -12.28
N PHE A 336 -29.90 -6.25 -11.84
CA PHE A 336 -29.09 -6.52 -10.66
C PHE A 336 -28.45 -5.20 -10.22
N HIS A 337 -28.54 -4.93 -8.92
CA HIS A 337 -27.95 -3.76 -8.31
C HIS A 337 -27.36 -4.14 -6.95
N MET A 338 -26.23 -3.53 -6.61
CA MET A 338 -25.54 -3.86 -5.37
C MET A 338 -24.91 -2.63 -4.75
N GLU A 339 -25.24 -2.40 -3.49
CA GLU A 339 -24.80 -1.25 -2.70
C GLU A 339 -24.00 -1.73 -1.48
N CYS A 340 -22.98 -0.96 -1.12
CA CYS A 340 -22.24 -1.14 0.12
C CYS A 340 -22.76 -0.13 1.13
N SER A 341 -23.27 -0.58 2.27
CA SER A 341 -23.73 0.27 3.36
C SER A 341 -22.83 0.11 4.59
N LEU A 342 -22.49 1.22 5.25
CA LEU A 342 -21.70 1.18 6.47
C LEU A 342 -22.59 0.81 7.66
N THR A 343 -22.13 -0.09 8.51
CA THR A 343 -22.84 -0.49 9.73
C THR A 343 -22.37 0.33 10.93
N SER A 344 -23.02 0.15 12.08
CA SER A 344 -22.61 0.77 13.36
C SER A 344 -21.22 0.35 13.84
N GLY A 345 -20.64 -0.73 13.29
CA GLY A 345 -19.27 -1.16 13.61
C GLY A 345 -18.19 -0.40 12.85
N PHE A 346 -18.53 0.27 11.75
CA PHE A 346 -17.57 1.01 10.92
C PHE A 346 -16.72 2.04 11.69
N PRO A 347 -17.25 2.83 12.64
CA PRO A 347 -16.44 3.78 13.38
C PRO A 347 -15.27 3.13 14.14
N ILE A 348 -15.44 1.89 14.64
CA ILE A 348 -14.37 1.15 15.31
C ILE A 348 -13.27 0.82 14.31
N LEU A 349 -13.64 0.31 13.13
CA LEU A 349 -12.70 0.04 12.02
C LEU A 349 -11.96 1.31 11.59
N ALA A 350 -12.68 2.43 11.39
CA ALA A 350 -12.12 3.69 10.94
C ALA A 350 -11.16 4.31 11.97
N VAL A 351 -11.51 4.29 13.26
CA VAL A 351 -10.62 4.78 14.33
C VAL A 351 -9.39 3.88 14.45
N ALA A 352 -9.57 2.56 14.42
CA ALA A 352 -8.45 1.63 14.46
C ALA A 352 -7.51 1.84 13.25
N ALA A 353 -8.06 2.05 12.05
CA ALA A 353 -7.31 2.35 10.83
C ALA A 353 -6.52 3.66 10.96
N LEU A 354 -7.17 4.74 11.40
CA LEU A 354 -6.52 6.03 11.60
C LEU A 354 -5.37 5.95 12.63
N LEU A 355 -5.63 5.30 13.77
CA LEU A 355 -4.61 5.11 14.80
C LEU A 355 -3.48 4.19 14.33
N SER A 356 -3.79 3.16 13.54
CA SER A 356 -2.79 2.27 12.94
C SER A 356 -1.87 2.99 11.95
N TYR A 357 -2.34 4.09 11.35
CA TYR A 357 -1.51 4.94 10.49
C TYR A 357 -0.66 5.95 11.27
N ILE A 358 -1.18 6.51 12.37
CA ILE A 358 -0.52 7.59 13.12
C ILE A 358 0.47 7.05 14.15
N VAL A 359 0.08 6.06 14.96
CA VAL A 359 0.83 5.62 16.15
C VAL A 359 2.20 5.01 15.77
N PRO A 360 2.33 4.11 14.77
CA PRO A 360 3.65 3.63 14.34
C PRO A 360 4.64 4.72 13.97
N LYS A 361 4.17 5.81 13.34
CA LYS A 361 5.03 6.94 12.96
C LYS A 361 5.53 7.71 14.18
N LEU A 362 4.67 7.89 15.18
CA LEU A 362 5.05 8.49 16.45
C LEU A 362 6.02 7.57 17.21
N ALA A 363 5.75 6.26 17.23
CA ALA A 363 6.61 5.25 17.85
C ALA A 363 8.00 5.24 17.20
N LEU A 364 8.09 5.22 15.86
CA LEU A 364 9.37 5.29 15.14
C LEU A 364 10.15 6.56 15.51
N ARG A 365 9.50 7.72 15.53
CA ARG A 365 10.15 8.98 15.91
C ARG A 365 10.68 8.93 17.34
N ALA A 366 9.91 8.38 18.27
CA ALA A 366 10.31 8.22 19.66
C ALA A 366 11.48 7.22 19.79
N CYS A 367 11.45 6.10 19.07
CA CYS A 367 12.53 5.13 19.05
C CYS A 367 13.83 5.73 18.51
N HIS A 368 13.77 6.45 17.37
CA HIS A 368 14.93 7.17 16.82
C HIS A 368 15.49 8.18 17.82
N ALA A 369 14.64 9.01 18.43
CA ALA A 369 15.08 10.00 19.41
C ALA A 369 15.68 9.38 20.68
N ALA A 370 15.17 8.23 21.13
CA ALA A 370 15.73 7.49 22.25
C ALA A 370 17.09 6.86 21.90
N PHE A 371 17.20 6.31 20.68
CA PHE A 371 18.41 5.69 20.17
C PHE A 371 19.56 6.70 19.98
N ASP A 372 19.26 7.92 19.49
CA ASP A 372 20.25 8.99 19.34
C ASP A 372 20.82 9.45 20.69
N LYS A 373 19.99 9.53 21.73
CA LYS A 373 20.43 9.89 23.09
C LYS A 373 21.35 8.87 23.72
N GLU A 374 21.03 7.58 23.55
CA GLU A 374 21.89 6.48 24.01
C GLU A 374 23.30 6.55 23.36
N GLY A 375 23.40 7.06 22.13
CA GLY A 375 24.68 7.34 21.48
C GLY A 375 25.44 8.53 22.08
N GLY A 376 24.75 9.63 22.39
CA GLY A 376 25.38 10.88 22.86
C GLY A 376 25.94 10.82 24.29
N ASP A 377 25.28 10.09 25.19
CA ASP A 377 25.75 9.96 26.58
C ASP A 377 27.12 9.23 26.65
N SER A 378 27.41 8.37 25.66
CA SER A 378 28.68 7.65 25.59
C SER A 378 29.88 8.49 25.12
N SER A 379 29.67 9.57 24.37
CA SER A 379 30.77 10.41 23.85
C SER A 379 31.16 11.55 24.79
N THR A 380 30.24 11.96 25.67
CA THR A 380 30.46 13.13 26.56
C THR A 380 31.36 12.76 27.74
N SER A 381 31.26 11.53 28.27
CA SER A 381 32.10 11.04 29.37
C SER A 381 33.60 10.96 29.01
N ASP A 382 33.94 10.71 27.75
CA ASP A 382 35.34 10.62 27.31
C ASP A 382 36.01 12.02 27.25
N SER A 383 35.23 13.06 26.93
CA SER A 383 35.75 14.42 26.83
C SER A 383 36.10 15.00 28.21
N GLU A 384 35.31 14.66 29.23
CA GLU A 384 35.56 15.07 30.61
C GLU A 384 36.73 14.27 31.22
N GLU A 385 36.87 12.96 30.95
CA GLU A 385 38.01 12.18 31.45
C GLU A 385 39.34 12.56 30.77
N GLU A 386 39.33 12.95 29.49
CA GLU A 386 40.53 13.44 28.79
C GLU A 386 40.94 14.86 29.24
N THR A 387 39.97 15.72 29.58
CA THR A 387 40.25 17.05 30.14
C THR A 387 40.79 16.98 31.57
N ASP A 388 40.32 16.03 32.39
CA ASP A 388 40.87 15.80 33.74
C ASP A 388 42.28 15.19 33.71
N ARG A 389 42.62 14.41 32.68
CA ARG A 389 43.99 13.90 32.47
C ARG A 389 44.97 14.97 31.99
N LEU A 390 44.52 16.00 31.26
CA LEU A 390 45.39 17.15 30.95
C LEU A 390 45.54 18.11 32.13
N THR A 391 44.56 18.20 33.03
CA THR A 391 44.60 19.12 34.18
C THR A 391 45.45 18.58 35.34
N THR A 392 45.72 17.27 35.39
CA THR A 392 46.58 16.65 36.42
C THR A 392 48.09 16.61 36.09
N CYS A 393 48.52 17.19 34.97
CA CYS A 393 49.94 17.34 34.61
C CYS A 393 50.49 18.78 34.76
N SER A 394 49.80 19.68 35.48
CA SER A 394 50.35 21.00 35.84
C SER A 394 50.88 21.00 37.27
N GLY A 395 52.00 20.31 37.44
CA GLY A 395 52.72 20.20 38.70
C GLY A 395 54.22 20.10 38.47
N CYS A 396 54.78 20.96 37.59
CA CYS A 396 56.21 21.23 37.52
C CYS A 396 56.49 22.58 36.86
N SER A 397 57.39 23.33 37.50
CA SER A 397 58.07 24.56 37.10
C SER A 397 57.32 25.89 37.25
N ASN A 398 57.59 26.51 38.39
CA ASN A 398 57.86 27.94 38.49
C ASN A 398 58.89 28.34 37.41
N ASP A 399 58.56 29.32 36.58
CA ASP A 399 59.50 30.40 36.28
C ASP A 399 58.73 31.67 35.95
N VAL A 400 59.14 32.72 36.66
CA VAL A 400 58.65 34.09 36.63
C VAL A 400 59.22 34.77 35.39
N ILE A 401 58.36 35.30 34.50
CA ILE A 401 58.72 36.42 33.62
C ILE A 401 57.51 37.35 33.53
N ASP A 402 57.62 38.50 34.19
CA ASP A 402 56.87 39.72 33.92
C ASP A 402 57.28 40.28 32.56
N VAL A 403 56.31 40.60 31.68
CA VAL A 403 56.44 41.68 30.70
C VAL A 403 55.07 42.34 30.49
N ASP A 404 55.12 43.67 30.60
CA ASP A 404 54.11 44.71 30.50
C ASP A 404 53.35 44.86 29.17
N GLU A 405 52.17 45.48 29.33
CA GLU A 405 51.46 46.49 28.53
C GLU A 405 51.40 46.51 26.99
N ASP A 406 50.17 46.83 26.55
CA ASP A 406 49.76 47.65 25.42
C ASP A 406 49.99 47.20 23.97
N SER A 407 48.87 46.95 23.26
CA SER A 407 48.42 47.87 22.20
C SER A 407 47.26 47.27 21.40
N ALA A 408 46.34 48.16 21.05
CA ALA A 408 45.22 47.95 20.16
C ALA A 408 45.62 47.73 18.68
N TYR A 409 44.58 47.51 17.87
CA TYR A 409 44.37 47.99 16.49
C TYR A 409 44.43 46.97 15.30
N VAL A 410 43.29 46.93 14.58
CA VAL A 410 43.01 46.78 13.13
C VAL A 410 42.78 45.42 12.47
N SER A 411 41.69 45.45 11.67
CA SER A 411 41.20 44.56 10.62
C SER A 411 42.23 44.12 9.57
N GLY A 412 41.94 43.02 8.87
CA GLY A 412 42.63 42.75 7.61
C GLY A 412 42.10 41.53 6.88
N GLU A 413 41.50 41.82 5.74
CA GLU A 413 40.96 40.94 4.72
C GLU A 413 42.05 40.15 3.95
N GLU A 414 41.58 39.25 3.08
CA GLU A 414 42.19 38.81 1.82
C GLU A 414 43.21 37.64 1.75
N THR A 415 42.70 36.56 1.13
CA THR A 415 43.24 35.83 -0.03
C THR A 415 44.60 35.10 0.02
N GLY A 416 44.55 33.84 -0.43
CA GLY A 416 45.37 33.44 -1.58
C GLY A 416 46.36 32.27 -1.41
N ARG A 417 46.06 31.19 -2.17
CA ARG A 417 46.98 30.55 -3.15
C ARG A 417 47.84 29.34 -2.72
N MET A 418 47.43 28.19 -3.26
CA MET A 418 48.18 27.15 -4.01
C MET A 418 49.72 27.03 -3.91
N ARG A 419 50.17 25.77 -3.75
CA ARG A 419 51.17 24.98 -4.55
C ARG A 419 51.04 23.52 -4.07
N LYS A 420 50.89 22.42 -4.84
CA LYS A 420 51.30 21.92 -6.18
C LYS A 420 52.78 21.52 -6.30
N ALA A 421 53.05 20.20 -6.33
CA ALA A 421 54.05 19.48 -7.14
C ALA A 421 53.87 17.95 -6.94
N LEU A 422 53.55 17.11 -7.95
CA LEU A 422 54.39 16.52 -9.04
C LEU A 422 55.38 15.45 -8.50
N ALA A 423 55.57 14.22 -9.05
CA ALA A 423 55.47 13.70 -10.43
C ALA A 423 55.58 12.12 -10.46
N PRO A 424 55.99 11.39 -11.54
CA PRO A 424 55.15 10.39 -12.25
C PRO A 424 55.83 9.03 -12.63
N SER A 425 55.10 8.11 -13.29
CA SER A 425 55.59 7.08 -14.26
C SER A 425 54.48 6.07 -14.58
N THR A 426 54.38 5.34 -15.69
CA THR A 426 54.83 5.37 -17.10
C THR A 426 54.02 4.25 -17.81
N VAL A 427 53.79 4.39 -19.12
CA VAL A 427 53.05 3.47 -20.03
C VAL A 427 54.07 2.70 -20.89
N PRO A 428 53.81 1.45 -21.33
CA PRO A 428 53.47 1.15 -22.75
C PRO A 428 52.42 0.01 -22.91
N SER A 429 51.34 0.14 -23.70
CA SER A 429 51.20 -0.10 -25.16
C SER A 429 51.21 -1.58 -25.62
N GLN A 430 50.06 -2.11 -26.10
CA GLN A 430 49.84 -2.65 -27.47
C GLN A 430 48.53 -3.44 -27.62
N SER A 431 47.85 -3.25 -28.77
CA SER A 431 46.73 -4.06 -29.30
C SER A 431 47.22 -5.14 -30.27
N PRO A 432 46.40 -6.14 -30.61
CA PRO A 432 45.81 -6.14 -31.97
C PRO A 432 44.35 -6.61 -32.09
N ARG A 433 43.67 -6.14 -33.15
CA ARG A 433 42.37 -6.61 -33.69
C ARG A 433 42.51 -8.05 -34.23
N THR A 434 41.49 -8.91 -34.34
CA THR A 434 40.38 -8.93 -35.34
C THR A 434 39.47 -10.18 -35.08
N PRO A 435 38.46 -10.50 -35.91
CA PRO A 435 37.02 -10.40 -35.64
C PRO A 435 36.33 -11.71 -35.21
N LEU A 436 35.18 -11.60 -34.54
CA LEU A 436 34.28 -12.73 -34.26
C LEU A 436 33.00 -12.62 -35.09
N VAL A 437 32.78 -13.71 -35.84
CA VAL A 437 31.65 -14.02 -36.72
C VAL A 437 30.40 -14.26 -35.90
N ALA A 438 29.28 -13.65 -36.28
CA ALA A 438 27.95 -13.94 -35.73
C ALA A 438 27.13 -14.77 -36.73
N PRO A 439 26.42 -15.83 -36.29
CA PRO A 439 25.38 -16.45 -37.10
C PRO A 439 23.99 -15.92 -36.74
N SER A 440 23.24 -15.71 -37.81
CA SER A 440 21.82 -15.41 -37.97
C SER A 440 20.85 -16.28 -37.15
N SER A 441 19.73 -15.70 -36.72
CA SER A 441 18.37 -16.03 -37.23
C SER A 441 17.27 -15.46 -36.32
N THR A 442 16.67 -14.35 -36.74
CA THR A 442 15.41 -13.83 -36.19
C THR A 442 14.32 -14.00 -37.25
N PRO A 443 13.19 -14.65 -36.95
CA PRO A 443 12.06 -14.74 -37.87
C PRO A 443 11.30 -13.40 -37.93
N PRO A 444 10.62 -13.10 -39.05
CA PRO A 444 9.97 -11.81 -39.25
C PRO A 444 8.71 -11.66 -38.38
N ALA A 445 8.57 -10.46 -37.80
CA ALA A 445 7.39 -10.02 -37.10
C ALA A 445 6.16 -10.01 -38.04
N ARG A 446 5.10 -10.73 -37.65
CA ARG A 446 3.77 -10.59 -38.25
C ARG A 446 3.23 -9.21 -37.89
N SER A 447 3.06 -8.36 -38.90
CA SER A 447 2.28 -7.13 -38.82
C SER A 447 0.80 -7.47 -38.62
N TYR A 448 0.29 -7.23 -37.41
CA TYR A 448 -1.15 -7.14 -37.18
C TYR A 448 -1.61 -5.74 -37.59
N THR A 449 -2.27 -5.65 -38.75
CA THR A 449 -3.10 -4.51 -39.12
C THR A 449 -4.40 -4.58 -38.31
N PRO A 450 -4.74 -3.58 -37.49
CA PRO A 450 -6.05 -3.50 -36.88
C PRO A 450 -7.09 -3.16 -37.96
N MET A 451 -8.15 -3.98 -38.06
CA MET A 451 -9.34 -3.65 -38.85
C MET A 451 -9.94 -2.37 -38.30
N VAL A 452 -9.93 -1.32 -39.12
CA VAL A 452 -10.71 -0.11 -38.93
C VAL A 452 -12.17 -0.50 -39.12
N ALA A 453 -12.94 -0.46 -38.03
CA ALA A 453 -14.39 -0.57 -38.08
C ALA A 453 -14.96 0.70 -38.73
N GLU A 454 -15.64 0.50 -39.85
CA GLU A 454 -16.36 1.52 -40.58
C GLU A 454 -17.59 1.99 -39.77
N PRO A 455 -17.85 3.30 -39.62
CA PRO A 455 -19.00 3.79 -38.88
C PRO A 455 -20.28 3.58 -39.68
N ILE A 456 -21.15 2.70 -39.18
CA ILE A 456 -22.52 2.51 -39.67
C ILE A 456 -23.33 3.77 -39.32
N ALA A 457 -23.79 4.48 -40.36
CA ALA A 457 -24.67 5.63 -40.23
C ALA A 457 -26.04 5.24 -39.62
N PRO A 458 -26.65 6.10 -38.78
CA PRO A 458 -27.96 5.83 -38.22
C PRO A 458 -29.07 6.05 -39.27
N PRO A 459 -30.11 5.18 -39.32
CA PRO A 459 -31.25 5.41 -40.17
C PRO A 459 -32.12 6.55 -39.61
N SER A 460 -32.33 7.55 -40.45
CA SER A 460 -33.36 8.57 -40.28
C SER A 460 -34.75 7.93 -40.35
N SER A 461 -35.53 8.02 -39.28
CA SER A 461 -36.99 8.04 -39.45
C SER A 461 -37.65 8.87 -38.36
N ALA A 462 -38.23 9.96 -38.82
CA ALA A 462 -39.10 10.84 -38.05
C ALA A 462 -40.48 10.20 -37.92
N ARG A 463 -40.99 10.05 -36.69
CA ARG A 463 -42.43 10.06 -36.39
C ARG A 463 -42.67 10.01 -34.89
N THR A 464 -43.19 11.10 -34.33
CA THR A 464 -44.15 11.10 -33.21
C THR A 464 -44.62 12.53 -32.98
N THR A 465 -45.82 12.85 -33.46
CA THR A 465 -47.10 12.86 -32.72
C THR A 465 -47.22 14.04 -31.74
N LYS A 466 -48.26 14.80 -32.05
CA LYS A 466 -48.77 16.01 -31.42
C LYS A 466 -49.28 15.66 -30.01
N VAL A 467 -48.63 16.20 -28.98
CA VAL A 467 -49.06 16.08 -27.58
C VAL A 467 -50.24 17.03 -27.34
N MET A 468 -51.36 16.48 -26.87
CA MET A 468 -52.55 17.19 -26.40
C MET A 468 -52.32 17.57 -24.91
N PRO A 469 -52.71 18.77 -24.45
CA PRO A 469 -52.46 19.18 -23.07
C PRO A 469 -53.47 18.55 -22.10
N LEU A 470 -52.95 17.97 -21.02
CA LEU A 470 -53.70 17.44 -19.88
C LEU A 470 -54.24 18.59 -19.01
N VAL A 471 -55.54 18.50 -18.74
CA VAL A 471 -56.34 19.37 -17.87
C VAL A 471 -55.98 19.12 -16.40
N ALA A 472 -55.76 20.20 -15.64
CA ALA A 472 -55.49 20.17 -14.21
C ALA A 472 -56.76 19.85 -13.38
N PRO A 473 -56.66 19.10 -12.28
CA PRO A 473 -57.80 18.87 -11.39
C PRO A 473 -58.02 20.03 -10.43
N ARG A 474 -59.29 20.41 -10.34
CA ARG A 474 -59.90 21.45 -9.53
C ARG A 474 -59.90 21.03 -8.05
N GLN A 475 -59.29 21.82 -7.17
CA GLN A 475 -59.47 21.68 -5.72
C GLN A 475 -60.91 22.08 -5.34
N VAL A 476 -61.60 21.19 -4.65
CA VAL A 476 -62.87 21.47 -3.97
C VAL A 476 -62.55 21.72 -2.50
N ARG A 477 -63.09 22.83 -2.00
CA ARG A 477 -63.11 23.23 -0.59
C ARG A 477 -64.39 22.72 0.07
#